data_AF-A0A940IC69-F1
#
_entry.id   AF-A0A940IC69-F1
#
_cell.length_a   1.000
_cell.length_b   1.000
_cell.length_c   1.000
_cell.angle_alpha   90.00
_cell.angle_beta   90.00
_cell.angle_gamma   90.00
#
_symmetry.space_group_name_H-M   'P 1'
#
loop_
_entity.id
_entity.type
_entity.pdbx_description
1 polymer ?
#
loop_
_entity_poly.entity_id
_entity_poly.type
_entity_poly.pdbx_seq_one_letter_code
_entity_poly.pdbx_strand_id
1 'polypeptide(L)'
;MNEYLAKYDAATRKVLEAARRIDSVMLDKFDAEYTLYDISYVLRNKFKDAAFRKKYVGNLPFMGFVPYPKGFCALSTICIYNLYGGDSVWQPSAIKLGAWEHAPVVFLRNYELDIPFDTTGDQFAPLRVPYELGTPINRRMSDMKTPNKEKFIAEIKKELDRR
;
A
#
# COMPACT_ATOMS: atom_id res chain seq x y z
N MET A 1 -21.30 5.66 -16.68
CA MET A 1 -20.33 5.51 -15.57
C MET A 1 -18.93 5.70 -16.15
N ASN A 2 -18.09 6.58 -15.57
CA ASN A 2 -16.77 6.92 -16.10
C ASN A 2 -15.89 5.66 -16.20
N GLU A 3 -15.32 5.37 -17.38
CA GLU A 3 -14.48 4.19 -17.65
C GLU A 3 -13.33 4.05 -16.65
N TYR A 4 -12.78 5.17 -16.18
CA TYR A 4 -11.78 5.20 -15.11
C TYR A 4 -12.28 4.60 -13.79
N LEU A 5 -13.49 4.97 -13.36
CA LEU A 5 -14.08 4.47 -12.11
C LEU A 5 -14.35 2.96 -12.21
N ALA A 6 -14.83 2.49 -13.36
CA ALA A 6 -15.04 1.06 -13.60
C ALA A 6 -13.72 0.26 -13.51
N LYS A 7 -12.65 0.77 -14.13
CA LYS A 7 -11.30 0.19 -14.02
C LYS A 7 -10.81 0.21 -12.56
N TYR A 8 -11.06 1.30 -11.83
CA TYR A 8 -10.69 1.45 -10.42
C TYR A 8 -11.38 0.45 -9.52
N ASP A 9 -12.67 0.26 -9.71
CA ASP A 9 -13.44 -0.69 -8.92
C ASP A 9 -13.03 -2.13 -9.23
N ALA A 10 -12.75 -2.47 -10.49
CA ALA A 10 -12.23 -3.78 -10.87
C ALA A 10 -10.86 -4.07 -10.23
N ALA A 11 -9.94 -3.11 -10.26
CA ALA A 11 -8.64 -3.23 -9.58
C ALA A 11 -8.80 -3.36 -8.06
N THR A 12 -9.73 -2.60 -7.47
CA THR A 12 -10.04 -2.67 -6.04
C THR A 12 -10.52 -4.07 -5.66
N ARG A 13 -11.40 -4.70 -6.44
CA ARG A 13 -11.84 -6.08 -6.18
C ARG A 13 -10.68 -7.06 -6.16
N LYS A 14 -9.77 -6.99 -7.13
CA LYS A 14 -8.58 -7.87 -7.18
C LYS A 14 -7.68 -7.70 -5.96
N VAL A 15 -7.43 -6.45 -5.52
CA VAL A 15 -6.66 -6.17 -4.30
C VAL A 15 -7.34 -6.80 -3.08
N LEU A 16 -8.65 -6.64 -2.97
CA LEU A 16 -9.43 -7.18 -1.84
C LEU A 16 -9.51 -8.72 -1.85
N GLU A 17 -9.56 -9.35 -3.01
CA GLU A 17 -9.47 -10.81 -3.17
C GLU A 17 -8.09 -11.32 -2.73
N ALA A 18 -7.02 -10.65 -3.14
CA ALA A 18 -5.67 -10.98 -2.68
C ALA A 18 -5.52 -10.80 -1.16
N ALA A 19 -6.09 -9.73 -0.60
CA ALA A 19 -6.10 -9.48 0.84
C ALA A 19 -6.79 -10.61 1.60
N ARG A 20 -7.98 -11.04 1.16
CA ARG A 20 -8.71 -12.18 1.76
C ARG A 20 -7.91 -13.48 1.72
N ARG A 21 -7.21 -13.73 0.62
CA ARG A 21 -6.38 -14.94 0.49
C ARG A 21 -5.25 -14.94 1.53
N ILE A 22 -4.61 -13.81 1.77
CA ILE A 22 -3.57 -13.70 2.79
C ILE A 22 -4.20 -13.80 4.19
N ASP A 23 -5.31 -13.10 4.45
CA ASP A 23 -6.07 -13.18 5.71
C ASP A 23 -6.42 -14.63 6.08
N SER A 24 -6.90 -15.41 5.11
CA SER A 24 -7.30 -16.81 5.34
C SER A 24 -6.19 -17.75 5.82
N VAL A 25 -4.93 -17.31 5.74
CA VAL A 25 -3.75 -18.09 6.17
C VAL A 25 -3.05 -17.44 7.37
N MET A 26 -3.04 -16.11 7.42
CA MET A 26 -2.20 -15.38 8.38
C MET A 26 -2.92 -14.96 9.65
N LEU A 27 -4.25 -14.79 9.65
CA LEU A 27 -4.97 -14.23 10.81
C LEU A 27 -4.82 -15.07 12.08
N ASP A 28 -4.70 -16.39 11.96
CA ASP A 28 -4.52 -17.28 13.11
C ASP A 28 -3.07 -17.29 13.64
N LYS A 29 -2.16 -16.57 12.99
CA LYS A 29 -0.71 -16.61 13.28
C LYS A 29 -0.20 -15.43 14.11
N PHE A 30 -1.02 -14.39 14.29
CA PHE A 30 -0.69 -13.23 15.09
C PHE A 30 -1.97 -12.54 15.59
N ASP A 31 -1.86 -11.76 16.66
CA ASP A 31 -2.98 -10.97 17.18
C ASP A 31 -3.20 -9.73 16.29
N ALA A 32 -4.12 -9.86 15.33
CA ALA A 32 -4.42 -8.82 14.36
C ALA A 32 -5.55 -7.90 14.86
N GLU A 33 -5.24 -6.63 15.09
CA GLU A 33 -6.26 -5.61 15.43
C GLU A 33 -7.25 -5.38 14.27
N TYR A 34 -6.78 -5.52 13.02
CA TYR A 34 -7.59 -5.36 11.82
C TYR A 34 -7.23 -6.42 10.76
N THR A 35 -8.20 -6.79 9.92
CA THR A 35 -7.93 -7.67 8.77
C THR A 35 -7.21 -6.92 7.65
N LEU A 36 -6.42 -7.63 6.84
CA LEU A 36 -5.78 -7.05 5.67
C LEU A 36 -6.81 -6.56 4.67
N TYR A 37 -7.94 -7.27 4.56
CA TYR A 37 -9.08 -6.85 3.76
C TYR A 37 -9.61 -5.48 4.18
N ASP A 38 -9.84 -5.24 5.47
CA ASP A 38 -10.39 -3.98 5.96
C ASP A 38 -9.42 -2.81 5.80
N ILE A 39 -8.14 -3.03 6.14
CA ILE A 39 -7.07 -2.06 5.89
C ILE A 39 -7.05 -1.68 4.41
N SER A 40 -7.07 -2.69 3.53
CA SER A 40 -7.05 -2.49 2.08
C SER A 40 -8.28 -1.77 1.57
N TYR A 41 -9.47 -2.10 2.09
CA TYR A 41 -10.71 -1.45 1.72
C TYR A 41 -10.71 0.03 2.08
N VAL A 42 -10.31 0.38 3.30
CA VAL A 42 -10.24 1.77 3.77
C VAL A 42 -9.23 2.55 2.91
N LEU A 43 -8.04 1.99 2.69
CA LEU A 43 -7.04 2.58 1.81
C LEU A 43 -7.62 2.84 0.42
N ARG A 44 -8.15 1.80 -0.26
CA ARG A 44 -8.76 1.93 -1.59
C ARG A 44 -9.90 2.95 -1.66
N ASN A 45 -10.65 3.17 -0.59
CA ASN A 45 -11.68 4.22 -0.57
C ASN A 45 -11.09 5.62 -0.39
N LYS A 46 -10.12 5.81 0.52
CA LYS A 46 -9.41 7.09 0.68
C LYS A 46 -8.64 7.47 -0.58
N PHE A 47 -8.19 6.48 -1.34
CA PHE A 47 -7.50 6.67 -2.60
C PHE A 47 -8.44 7.23 -3.68
N LYS A 48 -9.77 7.06 -3.57
CA LYS A 48 -10.76 7.70 -4.46
C LYS A 48 -11.00 9.17 -4.11
N ASP A 49 -10.77 9.58 -2.87
CA ASP A 49 -10.97 10.95 -2.42
C ASP A 49 -9.83 11.89 -2.87
N ALA A 50 -10.18 12.87 -3.71
CA ALA A 50 -9.24 13.85 -4.22
C ALA A 50 -8.65 14.77 -3.14
N ALA A 51 -9.43 15.11 -2.11
CA ALA A 51 -8.97 15.96 -1.02
C ALA A 51 -7.96 15.20 -0.14
N PHE A 52 -8.25 13.93 0.18
CA PHE A 52 -7.32 13.06 0.89
C PHE A 52 -6.02 12.86 0.12
N ARG A 53 -6.09 12.55 -1.18
CA ARG A 53 -4.91 12.46 -2.04
C ARG A 53 -4.11 13.76 -2.02
N LYS A 54 -4.77 14.91 -2.15
CA LYS A 54 -4.10 16.22 -2.12
C LYS A 54 -3.39 16.48 -0.79
N LYS A 55 -4.00 16.12 0.33
CA LYS A 55 -3.45 16.30 1.69
C LYS A 55 -2.14 15.53 1.89
N TYR A 56 -2.07 14.29 1.42
CA TYR A 56 -0.94 13.40 1.70
C TYR A 56 0.06 13.27 0.54
N VAL A 57 -0.35 13.54 -0.69
CA VAL A 57 0.46 13.37 -1.92
C VAL A 57 0.72 14.70 -2.64
N GLY A 58 -0.08 15.75 -2.39
CA GLY A 58 0.03 17.04 -3.07
C GLY A 58 -0.82 17.15 -4.35
N ASN A 59 -0.64 18.25 -5.11
CA ASN A 59 -1.38 18.47 -6.35
C ASN A 59 -1.00 17.44 -7.42
N LEU A 60 -1.93 16.54 -7.74
CA LEU A 60 -1.86 15.65 -8.89
C LEU A 60 -2.84 16.16 -9.97
N PRO A 61 -2.39 16.59 -11.17
CA PRO A 61 -3.30 16.78 -12.28
C PRO A 61 -3.86 15.42 -12.71
N PHE A 62 -5.13 15.21 -12.45
CA PHE A 62 -5.85 14.00 -12.81
C PHE A 62 -6.35 14.10 -14.25
N MET A 63 -5.46 13.84 -15.22
CA MET A 63 -5.65 13.53 -16.66
C MET A 63 -4.41 13.90 -17.51
N GLY A 64 -3.19 13.69 -17.00
CA GLY A 64 -1.98 14.02 -17.76
C GLY A 64 -0.70 13.85 -16.94
N PHE A 65 -0.42 12.59 -16.60
CA PHE A 65 0.86 12.00 -16.15
C PHE A 65 1.82 12.86 -15.31
N VAL A 66 2.00 12.47 -14.03
CA VAL A 66 3.14 12.91 -13.21
C VAL A 66 4.14 11.76 -13.12
N PRO A 67 5.42 11.95 -13.49
CA PRO A 67 6.43 10.95 -13.20
C PRO A 67 6.57 10.91 -11.68
N TYR A 68 6.16 9.78 -11.09
CA TYR A 68 6.27 9.45 -9.67
C TYR A 68 5.21 10.07 -8.72
N PRO A 69 4.09 9.37 -8.46
CA PRO A 69 3.23 9.61 -7.29
C PRO A 69 3.93 9.08 -6.01
N LYS A 70 5.15 9.55 -5.76
CA LYS A 70 6.22 8.95 -4.93
C LYS A 70 5.90 8.69 -3.46
N GLY A 71 4.68 8.96 -2.99
CA GLY A 71 4.30 8.80 -1.58
C GLY A 71 3.27 7.71 -1.31
N PHE A 72 2.37 7.40 -2.25
CA PHE A 72 1.15 6.68 -1.88
C PHE A 72 1.36 5.18 -1.71
N CYS A 73 2.11 4.55 -2.61
CA CYS A 73 2.54 3.16 -2.45
C CYS A 73 3.41 2.95 -1.21
N ALA A 74 4.26 3.93 -0.88
CA ALA A 74 5.09 3.88 0.32
C ALA A 74 4.24 4.04 1.60
N LEU A 75 3.34 5.03 1.63
CA LEU A 75 2.43 5.26 2.76
C LEU A 75 1.48 4.09 2.97
N SER A 76 0.92 3.53 1.90
CA SER A 76 0.04 2.36 1.95
C SER A 76 0.78 1.13 2.48
N THR A 77 1.97 0.86 1.93
CA THR A 77 2.83 -0.25 2.34
C THR A 77 3.21 -0.13 3.81
N ILE A 78 3.68 1.04 4.24
CA ILE A 78 4.04 1.28 5.64
C ILE A 78 2.81 1.13 6.53
N CYS A 79 1.65 1.62 6.10
CA CYS A 79 0.40 1.48 6.86
C CYS A 79 0.03 0.00 7.07
N ILE A 80 0.01 -0.79 6.00
CA ILE A 80 -0.28 -2.23 6.08
C ILE A 80 0.73 -2.93 6.98
N TYR A 81 2.03 -2.65 6.80
CA TYR A 81 3.07 -3.23 7.64
C TYR A 81 2.82 -2.95 9.13
N ASN A 82 2.50 -1.71 9.51
CA ASN A 82 2.28 -1.35 10.91
C ASN A 82 0.98 -1.91 11.49
N LEU A 83 -0.06 -2.06 10.66
CA LEU A 83 -1.38 -2.48 11.12
C LEU A 83 -1.63 -3.99 11.01
N TYR A 84 -0.77 -4.72 10.29
CA TYR A 84 -0.97 -6.12 9.97
C TYR A 84 0.30 -6.94 10.19
N GLY A 85 0.71 -7.11 11.45
CA GLY A 85 1.74 -8.07 11.86
C GLY A 85 3.20 -7.70 11.59
N GLY A 86 3.50 -6.60 10.88
CA GLY A 86 4.87 -6.10 10.71
C GLY A 86 5.85 -7.16 10.19
N ASP A 87 7.03 -7.24 10.83
CA ASP A 87 8.08 -8.20 10.46
C ASP A 87 7.67 -9.68 10.62
N SER A 88 6.62 -9.99 11.38
CA SER A 88 6.15 -11.37 11.52
C SER A 88 5.42 -11.88 10.27
N VAL A 89 4.91 -10.96 9.44
CA VAL A 89 4.13 -11.29 8.24
C VAL A 89 4.89 -10.88 6.97
N TRP A 90 5.59 -9.74 7.02
CA TRP A 90 6.01 -9.06 5.80
C TRP A 90 7.52 -8.89 5.67
N GLN A 91 8.00 -9.18 4.46
CA GLN A 91 9.27 -8.72 3.95
C GLN A 91 9.05 -7.47 3.09
N PRO A 92 9.43 -6.27 3.56
CA PRO A 92 9.33 -5.07 2.74
C PRO A 92 10.34 -5.11 1.57
N SER A 93 9.94 -4.61 0.42
CA SER A 93 10.70 -4.66 -0.84
C SER A 93 10.65 -3.31 -1.59
N ALA A 94 11.72 -2.98 -2.30
CA ALA A 94 11.83 -1.73 -3.07
C ALA A 94 12.12 -1.94 -4.55
N ILE A 95 11.84 -0.89 -5.34
CA ILE A 95 12.07 -0.88 -6.79
C ILE A 95 13.56 -0.79 -7.16
N LYS A 96 14.42 -0.16 -6.33
CA LYS A 96 15.87 -0.05 -6.60
C LYS A 96 16.69 0.22 -5.34
N LEU A 97 17.82 -0.49 -5.18
CA LEU A 97 18.85 -0.19 -4.19
C LEU A 97 19.47 1.20 -4.46
N GLY A 98 19.41 2.11 -3.49
CA GLY A 98 20.14 3.38 -3.48
C GLY A 98 19.27 4.64 -3.49
N ALA A 99 17.99 4.52 -3.85
CA ALA A 99 17.05 5.67 -3.88
C ALA A 99 16.24 5.84 -2.56
N TRP A 100 16.82 5.39 -1.44
CA TRP A 100 16.15 5.16 -0.16
C TRP A 100 15.90 6.42 0.68
N GLU A 101 16.61 7.50 0.41
CA GLU A 101 16.59 8.66 1.30
C GLU A 101 15.21 9.34 1.30
N HIS A 102 14.42 9.11 0.26
CA HIS A 102 13.09 9.72 0.05
C HIS A 102 12.03 8.76 -0.54
N ALA A 103 12.13 7.45 -0.25
CA ALA A 103 11.23 6.35 -0.65
C ALA A 103 11.47 5.69 -2.02
N PRO A 104 11.61 4.35 -2.00
CA PRO A 104 10.82 3.54 -2.92
C PRO A 104 10.44 2.18 -2.31
N VAL A 105 9.87 2.13 -1.10
CA VAL A 105 9.19 0.90 -0.66
C VAL A 105 7.85 0.87 -1.37
N VAL A 106 7.61 -0.20 -2.12
CA VAL A 106 6.44 -0.29 -2.98
C VAL A 106 5.64 -1.57 -2.73
N PHE A 107 6.25 -2.59 -2.10
CA PHE A 107 5.59 -3.87 -1.88
C PHE A 107 5.94 -4.48 -0.53
N LEU A 108 4.98 -5.21 0.02
CA LEU A 108 5.20 -6.18 1.08
C LEU A 108 5.12 -7.57 0.45
N ARG A 109 6.11 -8.43 0.73
CA ARG A 109 6.03 -9.84 0.37
C ARG A 109 5.70 -10.63 1.61
N ASN A 110 4.62 -11.42 1.58
CA ASN A 110 4.31 -12.30 2.69
C ASN A 110 5.38 -13.41 2.78
N TYR A 111 5.99 -13.59 3.96
CA TYR A 111 7.11 -14.53 4.13
C TYR A 111 6.76 -15.98 3.83
N GLU A 112 5.54 -16.42 4.18
CA GLU A 112 5.17 -17.83 4.10
C GLU A 112 4.57 -18.20 2.75
N LEU A 113 3.75 -17.32 2.18
CA LEU A 113 3.04 -17.55 0.93
C LEU A 113 3.84 -17.13 -0.29
N ASP A 114 4.91 -16.37 -0.09
CA ASP A 114 5.73 -15.79 -1.15
C ASP A 114 4.94 -14.85 -2.09
N ILE A 115 3.85 -14.25 -1.58
CA ILE A 115 2.94 -13.41 -2.35
C ILE A 115 3.31 -11.93 -2.16
N PRO A 116 3.57 -11.17 -3.25
CA PRO A 116 3.68 -9.72 -3.18
C PRO A 116 2.30 -9.09 -3.00
N PHE A 117 2.22 -8.07 -2.14
CA PHE A 117 1.01 -7.35 -1.81
C PHE A 117 1.24 -5.84 -1.78
N ASP A 118 0.34 -5.12 -2.43
CA ASP A 118 0.18 -3.67 -2.34
C ASP A 118 -1.26 -3.29 -2.71
N THR A 119 -1.74 -2.21 -2.13
CA THR A 119 -3.12 -1.73 -2.31
C THR A 119 -3.27 -0.76 -3.47
N THR A 120 -2.22 -0.45 -4.24
CA THR A 120 -2.37 0.44 -5.42
C THR A 120 -2.96 -0.26 -6.65
N GLY A 121 -2.90 -1.60 -6.72
CA GLY A 121 -3.72 -2.44 -7.61
C GLY A 121 -3.55 -2.18 -9.12
N ASP A 122 -2.32 -2.18 -9.63
CA ASP A 122 -1.95 -2.00 -11.06
C ASP A 122 -2.42 -0.70 -11.74
N GLN A 123 -3.10 0.21 -11.04
CA GLN A 123 -3.69 1.41 -11.62
C GLN A 123 -2.73 2.59 -11.79
N PHE A 124 -1.45 2.38 -11.51
CA PHE A 124 -0.36 3.26 -11.92
C PHE A 124 0.37 2.75 -13.18
N ALA A 125 -0.32 1.96 -14.03
CA ALA A 125 0.10 1.69 -15.41
C ALA A 125 0.28 3.01 -16.19
N PRO A 126 1.28 3.14 -17.10
CA PRO A 126 2.00 2.10 -17.82
C PRO A 126 3.42 1.88 -17.29
N LEU A 127 3.65 1.97 -15.98
CA LEU A 127 4.90 1.48 -15.43
C LEU A 127 4.89 -0.05 -15.44
N ARG A 128 5.17 -0.65 -16.60
CA ARG A 128 5.90 -1.92 -16.65
C ARG A 128 7.32 -1.60 -16.21
N VAL A 129 7.50 -1.34 -14.92
CA VAL A 129 8.84 -1.32 -14.35
C VAL A 129 9.37 -2.73 -14.60
N PRO A 130 10.58 -2.90 -15.14
CA PRO A 130 11.28 -4.17 -14.98
C PRO A 130 11.44 -4.33 -13.47
N TYR A 131 10.43 -4.91 -12.83
CA TYR A 131 10.48 -5.34 -11.46
C TYR A 131 11.60 -6.37 -11.45
N GLU A 132 12.80 -5.97 -11.07
CA GLU A 132 13.65 -6.91 -10.36
C GLU A 132 12.85 -7.27 -9.10
N LEU A 133 12.06 -8.32 -9.23
CA LEU A 133 11.18 -8.87 -8.21
C LEU A 133 12.02 -9.11 -6.95
N GLY A 134 11.94 -8.18 -6.01
CA GLY A 134 12.41 -8.37 -4.65
C GLY A 134 13.92 -8.32 -4.49
N THR A 135 14.49 -7.12 -4.44
CA THR A 135 15.61 -6.96 -3.50
C THR A 135 15.01 -6.67 -2.12
N PRO A 136 15.13 -7.59 -1.15
CA PRO A 136 14.79 -7.31 0.24
C PRO A 136 15.57 -6.12 0.74
N ILE A 137 14.94 -5.36 1.61
CA ILE A 137 15.53 -4.14 2.12
C ILE A 137 16.10 -4.47 3.50
N ASN A 138 17.38 -4.17 3.75
CA ASN A 138 18.02 -4.46 5.04
C ASN A 138 17.94 -3.27 6.02
N ARG A 139 16.86 -2.49 5.94
CA ARG A 139 16.62 -1.32 6.81
C ARG A 139 15.28 -1.49 7.49
N ARG A 140 15.22 -1.19 8.79
CA ARG A 140 13.98 -1.27 9.57
C ARG A 140 12.94 -0.29 9.01
N MET A 141 11.69 -0.74 8.92
CA MET A 141 10.57 0.10 8.48
C MET A 141 10.38 1.36 9.34
N SER A 142 10.75 1.29 10.62
CA SER A 142 10.77 2.44 11.54
C SER A 142 11.64 3.59 11.05
N ASP A 143 12.76 3.27 10.39
CA ASP A 143 13.84 4.22 10.09
C ASP A 143 13.62 4.94 8.75
N MET A 144 12.49 4.68 8.11
CA MET A 144 12.10 5.27 6.84
C MET A 144 11.51 6.66 7.01
N LYS A 145 12.11 7.62 6.31
CA LYS A 145 11.66 9.01 6.28
C LYS A 145 10.58 9.18 5.21
N THR A 146 9.33 8.88 5.59
CA THR A 146 8.15 9.17 4.76
C THR A 146 7.38 10.33 5.36
N PRO A 147 7.16 11.45 4.62
CA PRO A 147 6.39 12.58 5.12
C PRO A 147 4.99 12.15 5.57
N ASN A 148 4.51 12.73 6.68
CA ASN A 148 3.16 12.51 7.21
C ASN A 148 2.78 11.06 7.57
N LYS A 149 3.75 10.12 7.65
CA LYS A 149 3.53 8.69 7.98
C LYS A 149 2.57 8.50 9.16
N GLU A 150 2.89 9.07 10.31
CA GLU A 150 2.12 8.88 11.55
C GLU A 150 0.70 9.45 11.42
N LYS A 151 0.58 10.66 10.85
CA LYS A 151 -0.73 11.30 10.60
C LYS A 151 -1.57 10.53 9.58
N PHE A 152 -0.94 9.88 8.61
CA PHE A 152 -1.62 9.04 7.63
C PHE A 152 -2.16 7.78 8.31
N ILE A 153 -1.31 7.04 9.03
CA ILE A 153 -1.69 5.81 9.74
C ILE A 153 -2.79 6.10 10.75
N ALA A 154 -2.67 7.17 11.54
CA ALA A 154 -3.70 7.55 12.52
C ALA A 154 -5.07 7.85 11.87
N GLU A 155 -5.08 8.49 10.69
CA GLU A 155 -6.33 8.74 9.97
C GLU A 155 -6.93 7.45 9.40
N ILE A 156 -6.09 6.51 8.95
CA ILE A 156 -6.57 5.18 8.52
C ILE A 156 -7.11 4.37 9.71
N LYS A 157 -6.41 4.32 10.85
CA LYS A 157 -6.91 3.66 12.07
C LYS A 157 -8.27 4.21 12.49
N LYS A 158 -8.40 5.55 12.53
CA LYS A 158 -9.68 6.20 12.86
C LYS A 158 -10.84 5.76 11.97
N GLU A 159 -10.57 5.46 10.70
CA GLU A 159 -11.59 5.01 9.76
C GLU A 159 -11.87 3.51 9.87
N LEU A 160 -10.88 2.72 10.27
CA LEU A 160 -11.05 1.32 10.63
C LEU A 160 -11.88 1.18 11.91
N ASP A 161 -11.58 1.96 12.95
CA ASP A 161 -12.29 1.96 14.24
C ASP A 161 -13.77 2.39 14.14
N ARG A 162 -14.16 3.01 13.03
CA ARG A 162 -15.54 3.43 12.74
C ARG A 162 -16.36 2.34 12.04
N ARG A 163 -15.73 1.28 11.54
CA ARG A 163 -16.39 0.17 10.84
C ARG A 163 -16.71 -0.95 11.81
#